data_AF-A0A5P8MWT4-F1
#
_entry.id   AF-A0A5P8MWT4-F1
#
_cell.length_a   1.000
_cell.length_b   1.000
_cell.length_c   1.000
_cell.angle_alpha   90.00
_cell.angle_beta   90.00
_cell.angle_gamma   90.00
#
_symmetry.space_group_name_H-M   'P 1'
#
loop_
_entity.id
_entity.type
_entity.pdbx_description
1 polymer ?
#
loop_
_entity_poly.entity_id
_entity_poly.type
_entity_poly.pdbx_seq_one_letter_code
_entity_poly.pdbx_strand_id
1 'polypeptide(L)'
;MTNLTDRATFQPQPIHVRVGYEDIEIASLDGAIDFIRSLRHDRLGRFAEMLLTQMESARLPEQQNKAWVAFETWADACHLRNDEHHWSHAA
;
A
#
# COMPACT_ATOMS: atom_id res chain seq x y z
N MET A 1 -27.44 14.50 22.43
CA MET A 1 -26.20 14.07 23.11
C MET A 1 -25.99 12.60 22.76
N THR A 2 -25.34 12.37 21.61
CA THR A 2 -23.95 11.92 21.45
C THR A 2 -23.89 10.40 21.34
N ASN A 3 -23.95 9.89 20.12
CA ASN A 3 -23.23 8.68 19.76
C ASN A 3 -22.35 9.07 18.59
N LEU A 4 -21.13 9.51 18.92
CA LEU A 4 -20.02 9.57 17.98
C LEU A 4 -19.88 8.15 17.45
N THR A 5 -20.30 7.95 16.20
CA THR A 5 -20.00 6.75 15.43
C THR A 5 -18.51 6.52 15.56
N ASP A 6 -18.16 5.37 16.14
CA ASP A 6 -16.82 4.86 16.25
C ASP A 6 -16.25 4.73 14.83
N ARG A 7 -15.67 5.82 14.32
CA ARG A 7 -15.01 5.82 13.02
C ARG A 7 -13.72 5.06 13.24
N ALA A 8 -13.75 3.76 12.94
CA ALA A 8 -12.59 2.89 12.97
C ALA A 8 -11.39 3.64 12.38
N THR A 9 -10.38 3.85 13.21
CA THR A 9 -9.16 4.54 12.79
C THR A 9 -8.44 3.62 11.80
N PHE A 10 -7.95 4.18 10.70
CA PHE A 10 -7.17 3.43 9.72
C PHE A 10 -5.91 2.85 10.39
N GLN A 11 -5.78 1.53 10.38
CA GLN A 11 -4.65 0.78 10.92
C GLN A 11 -4.29 -0.34 9.93
N PRO A 12 -3.41 -0.06 8.95
CA PRO A 12 -3.01 -1.05 7.97
C PRO A 12 -2.13 -2.13 8.60
N GLN A 13 -2.17 -3.33 8.03
CA GLN A 13 -1.15 -4.34 8.29
C GLN A 13 0.09 -4.00 7.46
N PRO A 14 1.31 -4.02 8.04
CA PRO A 14 2.52 -3.74 7.27
C PRO A 14 2.71 -4.73 6.12
N ILE A 15 3.21 -4.24 4.99
CA ILE A 15 3.65 -5.07 3.88
C ILE A 15 5.18 -5.02 3.74
N HIS A 16 5.78 -6.13 3.32
CA HIS A 16 7.20 -6.21 3.01
C HIS A 16 7.39 -6.28 1.50
N VAL A 17 8.10 -5.30 0.94
CA VAL A 17 8.39 -5.23 -0.49
C VAL A 17 9.88 -5.43 -0.73
N ARG A 18 10.22 -6.13 -1.82
CA ARG A 18 11.59 -6.33 -2.27
C ARG A 18 11.85 -5.54 -3.55
N VAL A 19 12.81 -4.64 -3.50
CA VAL A 19 13.27 -3.85 -4.66
C VAL A 19 14.77 -4.07 -4.84
N GLY A 20 15.15 -4.75 -5.91
CA GLY A 20 16.53 -5.19 -6.09
C GLY A 20 16.95 -6.17 -4.99
N TYR A 21 17.88 -5.75 -4.12
CA TYR A 21 18.37 -6.53 -2.97
C TYR A 21 17.89 -5.99 -1.61
N GLU A 22 17.04 -4.97 -1.62
CA GLU A 22 16.56 -4.34 -0.39
C GLU A 22 15.17 -4.86 -0.04
N ASP A 23 14.98 -5.24 1.23
CA ASP A 23 13.68 -5.53 1.83
C ASP A 23 13.21 -4.29 2.60
N ILE A 24 12.05 -3.76 2.23
CA ILE A 24 11.49 -2.53 2.76
C ILE A 24 10.14 -2.85 3.41
N GLU A 25 9.98 -2.50 4.68
CA GLU A 25 8.69 -2.57 5.37
C GLU A 25 7.91 -1.27 5.16
N ILE A 26 6.65 -1.40 4.75
CA ILE A 26 5.74 -0.28 4.54
C ILE A 26 4.55 -0.49 5.48
N ALA A 27 4.48 0.33 6.54
CA ALA A 27 3.51 0.19 7.63
C ALA A 27 2.46 1.33 7.69
N SER A 28 2.48 2.24 6.72
CA SER A 28 1.55 3.38 6.69
C SER A 28 1.26 3.85 5.27
N LEU A 29 0.12 4.52 5.08
CA LEU A 29 -0.25 5.09 3.78
C LEU A 29 0.76 6.15 3.31
N ASP A 30 1.29 6.96 4.23
CA ASP A 30 2.34 7.93 3.90
C ASP A 30 3.63 7.24 3.44
N GLY A 31 4.04 6.15 4.11
CA GLY A 31 5.18 5.34 3.68
C GLY A 31 4.97 4.73 2.29
N ALA A 32 3.75 4.28 1.98
CA ALA A 32 3.40 3.77 0.66
C ALA A 32 3.45 4.85 -0.43
N ILE A 33 2.99 6.07 -0.12
CA ILE A 33 3.08 7.24 -1.01
C ILE A 33 4.54 7.57 -1.30
N ASP A 34 5.38 7.63 -0.28
CA ASP A 34 6.80 7.96 -0.44
C ASP A 34 7.57 6.87 -1.20
N PHE A 35 7.21 5.60 -0.98
CA PHE A 35 7.71 4.48 -1.77
C PHE A 35 7.34 4.59 -3.26
N ILE A 36 6.08 4.85 -3.60
CA ILE A 36 5.70 5.03 -5.02
C ILE A 36 6.44 6.23 -5.64
N ARG A 37 6.63 7.31 -4.87
CA ARG A 37 7.39 8.49 -5.34
C ARG A 37 8.85 8.17 -5.60
N SER A 38 9.50 7.32 -4.80
CA SER A 38 10.90 6.93 -5.05
C SER A 38 11.05 6.15 -6.36
N LEU A 39 10.00 5.44 -6.80
CA LEU A 39 9.96 4.70 -8.06
C LEU A 39 9.58 5.55 -9.29
N ARG A 40 9.31 6.86 -9.14
CA ARG A 40 8.76 7.71 -10.23
C ARG A 40 9.61 7.71 -11.51
N HIS A 41 10.92 7.52 -11.39
CA HIS A 41 11.82 7.49 -12.55
C HIS A 41 11.87 6.12 -13.23
N ASP A 42 11.28 5.09 -12.63
CA ASP A 42 11.20 3.73 -13.15
C ASP A 42 9.88 3.49 -13.91
N ARG A 43 9.86 2.45 -14.74
CA ARG A 43 8.64 2.03 -15.46
C ARG A 43 7.47 1.76 -14.51
N LEU A 44 7.74 1.21 -13.33
CA LEU A 44 6.73 0.90 -12.33
C LEU A 44 6.06 2.18 -11.78
N GLY A 45 6.84 3.23 -11.49
CA GLY A 45 6.31 4.49 -10.99
C GLY A 45 5.39 5.21 -12.00
N ARG A 46 5.67 5.10 -13.30
CA ARG A 46 4.81 5.70 -14.35
C ARG A 46 3.42 5.09 -14.41
N PHE A 47 3.28 3.79 -14.15
CA PHE A 47 1.97 3.14 -14.12
C PHE A 47 1.22 3.37 -12.80
N ALA A 48 1.90 3.92 -11.78
CA ALA A 48 1.33 4.18 -10.45
C ALA A 48 0.81 5.62 -10.28
N GLU A 49 0.90 6.51 -11.28
CA GLU A 49 0.53 7.93 -11.14
C GLU A 49 -0.93 8.14 -10.69
N MET A 50 -1.86 7.36 -11.25
CA MET A 50 -3.28 7.42 -10.85
C MET A 50 -3.50 6.88 -9.43
N LEU A 51 -2.80 5.80 -9.07
CA LEU A 51 -2.83 5.24 -7.72
C LEU A 51 -2.30 6.26 -6.71
N LEU A 52 -1.14 6.86 -6.98
CA LEU A 52 -0.51 7.89 -6.15
C LEU A 52 -1.47 9.06 -5.91
N THR A 53 -2.12 9.56 -6.97
CA THR A 53 -3.09 10.66 -6.88
C THR A 53 -4.26 10.31 -5.94
N GLN A 54 -4.77 9.09 -6.02
CA GLN A 54 -5.88 8.62 -5.16
C GLN A 54 -5.44 8.48 -3.71
N MET A 55 -4.24 7.95 -3.46
CA MET A 55 -3.66 7.81 -2.12
C MET A 55 -3.44 9.18 -1.47
N GLU A 56 -2.83 10.14 -2.20
CA GLU A 56 -2.59 11.50 -1.71
C GLU A 56 -3.88 12.27 -1.38
N SER A 57 -5.00 11.90 -2.02
CA SER A 57 -6.31 12.50 -1.83
C SER A 57 -7.14 11.85 -0.72
N ALA A 58 -6.71 10.72 -0.14
CA ALA A 58 -7.46 10.00 0.88
C ALA A 58 -7.41 10.72 2.24
N ARG A 59 -8.50 11.39 2.63
CA ARG A 59 -8.58 12.18 3.87
C ARG A 59 -9.41 11.52 4.97
N LEU A 60 -10.32 10.62 4.59
CA LEU A 60 -11.19 9.91 5.53
C LEU A 60 -10.66 8.48 5.79
N PRO A 61 -10.86 7.90 6.98
CA PRO A 61 -10.37 6.54 7.28
C PRO A 61 -10.84 5.48 6.28
N GLU A 62 -12.08 5.57 5.78
CA GLU A 62 -12.58 4.65 4.74
C GLU A 62 -11.83 4.81 3.40
N GLN A 63 -11.49 6.04 3.02
CA GLN A 63 -10.71 6.31 1.82
C GLN A 63 -9.27 5.81 1.98
N GLN A 64 -8.69 5.98 3.16
CA GLN A 64 -7.35 5.48 3.47
C GLN A 64 -7.29 3.95 3.41
N ASN A 65 -8.30 3.25 3.94
CA ASN A 65 -8.43 1.80 3.78
C ASN A 65 -8.51 1.38 2.30
N LYS A 66 -9.35 2.04 1.49
CA LYS A 66 -9.46 1.74 0.06
C LYS A 66 -8.15 2.01 -0.69
N ALA A 67 -7.49 3.11 -0.37
CA ALA A 67 -6.19 3.47 -0.93
C ALA A 67 -5.10 2.45 -0.55
N TRP A 68 -5.13 1.96 0.70
CA TRP A 68 -4.24 0.90 1.17
C TRP A 68 -4.43 -0.41 0.39
N VAL A 69 -5.67 -0.89 0.27
CA VAL A 69 -5.99 -2.11 -0.50
C VAL A 69 -5.57 -1.97 -1.97
N ALA A 70 -5.78 -0.80 -2.58
CA ALA A 70 -5.34 -0.53 -3.94
C ALA A 70 -3.82 -0.58 -4.08
N PHE A 71 -3.09 -0.06 -3.09
CA PHE A 71 -1.64 -0.15 -3.02
C PHE A 71 -1.15 -1.59 -2.88
N GLU A 72 -1.73 -2.38 -1.96
CA GLU A 72 -1.42 -3.82 -1.81
C GLU A 72 -1.61 -4.55 -3.13
N THR A 73 -2.75 -4.34 -3.78
CA THR A 73 -3.09 -4.97 -5.07
C THR A 73 -2.07 -4.60 -6.16
N TRP A 74 -1.65 -3.33 -6.21
CA TRP A 74 -0.64 -2.88 -7.16
C TRP A 74 0.73 -3.50 -6.87
N ALA A 75 1.14 -3.58 -5.59
CA ALA A 75 2.40 -4.19 -5.19
C ALA A 75 2.44 -5.70 -5.51
N ASP A 76 1.33 -6.41 -5.29
CA ASP A 76 1.12 -7.80 -5.70
C ASP A 76 1.24 -7.96 -7.22
N ALA A 77 0.54 -7.14 -8.00
CA ALA A 77 0.57 -7.18 -9.46
C ALA A 77 1.96 -6.88 -10.05
N CYS A 78 2.77 -6.10 -9.32
CA CYS A 78 4.14 -5.79 -9.69
C CYS A 78 5.16 -6.82 -9.17
N HIS A 79 4.69 -7.91 -8.52
CA HIS A 79 5.52 -8.93 -7.88
C HIS A 79 6.55 -8.35 -6.89
N LEU A 80 6.19 -7.28 -6.19
CA LEU A 80 7.07 -6.61 -5.24
C LEU A 80 6.99 -7.25 -3.86
N ARG A 81 5.90 -7.94 -3.52
CA ARG A 81 5.72 -8.51 -2.19
C ARG A 81 6.64 -9.69 -1.97
N ASN A 82 7.41 -9.61 -0.89
CA ASN A 82 8.32 -10.66 -0.46
C ASN A 82 7.63 -11.62 0.51
N ASP A 83 6.46 -12.13 0.11
CA ASP A 83 5.69 -13.09 0.89
C ASP A 83 6.07 -14.53 0.49
N GLU A 84 7.38 -14.81 0.32
CA GLU A 84 7.95 -16.13 -0.03
C GLU A 84 7.62 -17.25 0.98
N HIS A 85 6.69 -17.07 1.92
CA HIS A 85 6.30 -18.05 2.93
C HIS A 85 4.82 -18.48 2.95
N HIS A 86 3.99 -18.19 1.95
CA HIS A 86 2.56 -18.58 2.03
C HIS A 86 1.92 -19.35 0.86
N TRP A 87 2.69 -19.91 -0.08
CA TRP A 87 2.14 -20.81 -1.11
C TRP A 87 2.80 -22.21 -1.20
N SER A 88 3.52 -22.66 -0.18
CA SER A 88 3.97 -24.07 -0.10
C SER A 88 2.89 -25.04 0.42
N HIS A 89 1.69 -24.56 0.77
CA HIS A 89 0.58 -25.39 1.25
C HIS A 89 -0.80 -24.98 0.70
N ALA A 90 -0.90 -24.71 -0.60
CA ALA A 90 -2.20 -24.68 -1.27
C ALA A 90 -2.21 -25.69 -2.43
N ALA A 91 -2.65 -26.91 -2.07
CA ALA A 91 -3.11 -28.03 -2.90
C ALA A 91 -2.14 -28.66 -3.92
#